data_AF-A0A3D9SWW1-F1
#
_entry.id   AF-A0A3D9SWW1-F1
#
_cell.length_a   1.000
_cell.length_b   1.000
_cell.length_c   1.000
_cell.angle_alpha   90.00
_cell.angle_beta   90.00
_cell.angle_gamma   90.00
#
_symmetry.space_group_name_H-M   'P 1'
#
loop_
_entity.id
_entity.type
_entity.pdbx_description
1 polymer ?
#
loop_
_entity_poly.entity_id
_entity_poly.type
_entity_poly.pdbx_seq_one_letter_code
_entity_poly.pdbx_strand_id
1 'polypeptide(L)'
;MGVISESSQELRRRVGRGDGNALWALLERAAGGEDIGLVADALERPEGRDVLFHLVGLMGGDHANALLGLLSRLGDRVEPDQRVGSPADVWTVYGWEAEPDDSEEANEIPGFVVVSPEIDPAARSVLRACERFYNVVLDGRELPEEMVDTAVDENGLDLYSPNCVFGPYVTSSGLLVHADTKGEIQAGMVKTMLRILKEELVADGLPAYVHVPSPDRLGEMIEATVAAGAEEWTPAGR
;
A
#
# COMPACT_ATOMS: atom_id res chain seq x y z
N MET A 1 -0.64 10.95 34.20
CA MET A 1 -1.90 11.18 33.46
C MET A 1 -1.97 12.65 33.08
N GLY A 2 -1.71 12.97 31.81
CA GLY A 2 -1.89 14.33 31.30
C GLY A 2 -3.37 14.65 31.19
N VAL A 3 -3.79 15.83 31.64
CA VAL A 3 -5.17 16.30 31.48
C VAL A 3 -5.38 16.61 30.01
N ILE A 4 -6.20 15.81 29.33
CA ILE A 4 -6.56 16.02 27.94
C ILE A 4 -7.39 17.31 27.84
N SER A 5 -6.96 18.24 27.00
CA SER A 5 -7.68 19.51 26.81
C SER A 5 -9.06 19.28 26.18
N GLU A 6 -10.01 20.16 26.49
CA GLU A 6 -11.37 20.13 25.93
C GLU A 6 -11.36 20.22 24.39
N SER A 7 -10.41 21.00 23.85
CA SER A 7 -10.13 21.12 22.40
C SER A 7 -9.74 19.79 21.77
N SER A 8 -8.95 18.97 22.48
CA SER A 8 -8.50 17.67 21.97
C SER A 8 -9.63 16.62 22.04
N GLN A 9 -10.53 16.70 23.03
CA GLN A 9 -11.74 15.87 23.05
C GLN A 9 -12.73 16.20 21.93
N GLU A 10 -12.83 17.47 21.54
CA GLU A 10 -13.70 17.88 20.43
C GLU A 10 -13.14 17.44 19.08
N LEU A 11 -11.82 17.57 18.86
CA LEU A 11 -11.14 17.02 17.69
C LEU A 11 -11.40 15.51 17.57
N ARG A 12 -11.28 14.76 18.68
CA ARG A 12 -11.59 13.32 18.71
C ARG A 12 -13.03 13.00 18.31
N ARG A 13 -14.00 13.79 18.78
CA ARG A 13 -15.42 13.62 18.42
C ARG A 13 -15.70 13.93 16.96
N ARG A 14 -14.92 14.80 16.33
CA ARG A 14 -15.04 15.13 14.90
C ARG A 14 -14.39 14.05 14.03
N VAL A 15 -13.22 13.54 14.42
CA VAL A 15 -12.58 12.41 13.74
C VAL A 15 -13.48 11.17 13.75
N GLY A 16 -14.08 10.84 14.89
CA GLY A 16 -15.05 9.72 14.97
C GLY A 16 -16.34 9.92 14.17
N ARG A 17 -16.51 11.07 13.51
CA ARG A 17 -17.60 11.37 12.58
C ARG A 17 -17.13 11.49 11.12
N GLY A 18 -15.89 11.10 10.83
CA GLY A 18 -15.33 11.14 9.47
C GLY A 18 -14.74 12.49 9.06
N ASP A 19 -14.48 13.42 9.98
CA ASP A 19 -13.98 14.75 9.64
C ASP A 19 -12.45 14.74 9.38
N GLY A 20 -12.06 14.69 8.10
CA GLY A 20 -10.66 14.70 7.67
C GLY A 20 -9.85 15.90 8.13
N ASN A 21 -10.46 17.09 8.20
CA ASN A 21 -9.78 18.29 8.69
C ASN A 21 -9.48 18.20 10.20
N ALA A 22 -10.37 17.54 10.95
CA ALA A 22 -10.13 17.28 12.36
C ALA A 22 -9.03 16.25 12.58
N LEU A 23 -8.92 15.23 11.71
CA LEU A 23 -7.82 14.26 11.80
C LEU A 23 -6.48 14.94 11.47
N TRP A 24 -6.44 15.76 10.41
CA TRP A 24 -5.26 16.52 10.04
C TRP A 24 -4.74 17.42 11.18
N ALA A 25 -5.62 18.20 11.80
CA ALA A 25 -5.28 19.04 12.95
C ALA A 25 -4.78 18.21 14.16
N LEU A 26 -5.27 16.98 14.33
CA LEU A 26 -4.79 16.05 15.35
C LEU A 26 -3.38 15.55 15.05
N LEU A 27 -3.10 15.23 13.78
CA LEU A 27 -1.79 14.79 13.29
C LEU A 27 -0.73 15.89 13.39
N GLU A 28 -1.06 17.15 13.03
CA GLU A 28 -0.15 18.29 13.17
C GLU A 28 0.26 18.53 14.63
N ARG A 29 -0.68 18.39 15.58
CA ARG A 29 -0.39 18.51 17.01
C ARG A 29 0.51 17.38 17.50
N ALA A 30 0.24 16.14 17.07
CA ALA A 30 1.09 15.00 17.38
C ALA A 30 2.49 15.11 16.78
N ALA A 31 2.63 15.66 15.57
CA ALA A 31 3.93 15.96 14.97
C ALA A 31 4.71 17.01 15.79
N GLY A 32 4.01 17.98 16.39
CA GLY A 32 4.55 18.93 17.37
C GLY A 32 4.86 18.35 18.75
N GLY A 33 4.61 17.06 18.98
CA GLY A 33 4.82 16.38 20.25
C GLY A 33 3.68 16.51 21.26
N GLU A 34 2.58 17.16 20.90
CA GLU A 34 1.37 17.25 21.71
C GLU A 34 0.41 16.09 21.43
N ASP A 35 -0.23 15.53 22.45
CA ASP A 35 -1.43 14.67 22.27
C ASP A 35 -1.25 13.40 21.39
N ILE A 36 -0.05 12.81 21.35
CA ILE A 36 0.25 11.54 20.64
C ILE A 36 -0.73 10.40 21.01
N GLY A 37 -1.09 10.25 22.29
CA GLY A 37 -2.05 9.23 22.73
C GLY A 37 -3.47 9.44 22.19
N LEU A 38 -3.80 10.66 21.77
CA LEU A 38 -5.11 11.04 21.26
C LEU A 38 -5.25 10.73 19.76
N VAL A 39 -4.14 10.82 19.03
CA VAL A 39 -4.02 10.27 17.68
C VAL A 39 -4.13 8.74 17.72
N ALA A 40 -3.39 8.07 18.60
CA ALA A 40 -3.49 6.60 18.75
C ALA A 40 -4.93 6.14 19.01
N ASP A 41 -5.60 6.73 20.02
CA ASP A 41 -7.00 6.48 20.37
C ASP A 41 -8.00 6.75 19.22
N ALA A 42 -7.68 7.68 18.33
CA ALA A 42 -8.52 7.99 17.17
C ALA A 42 -8.31 6.97 16.05
N LEU A 43 -7.06 6.54 15.83
CA LEU A 43 -6.68 5.54 14.82
C LEU A 43 -7.00 4.09 15.24
N GLU A 44 -7.31 3.84 16.51
CA GLU A 44 -7.84 2.54 16.94
C GLU A 44 -9.29 2.30 16.47
N ARG A 45 -10.02 3.35 16.09
CA ARG A 45 -11.41 3.25 15.63
C ARG A 45 -11.48 3.05 14.12
N PRO A 46 -12.43 2.24 13.61
CA PRO A 46 -12.62 2.03 12.17
C PRO A 46 -12.72 3.35 11.39
N GLU A 47 -13.51 4.30 11.87
CA GLU A 47 -13.75 5.57 11.20
C GLU A 47 -12.49 6.46 11.18
N GLY A 48 -11.65 6.37 12.21
CA GLY A 48 -10.37 7.09 12.24
C GLY A 48 -9.33 6.48 11.32
N ARG A 49 -9.39 5.15 11.10
CA ARG A 49 -8.58 4.46 10.09
C ARG A 49 -9.04 4.84 8.70
N ASP A 50 -10.34 4.82 8.42
CA ASP A 50 -10.93 5.20 7.13
C ASP A 50 -10.53 6.62 6.72
N VAL A 51 -10.56 7.58 7.66
CA VAL A 51 -10.11 8.95 7.40
C VAL A 51 -8.59 9.03 7.21
N LEU A 52 -7.80 8.25 7.96
CA LEU A 52 -6.35 8.15 7.76
C LEU A 52 -6.02 7.61 6.37
N PHE A 53 -6.75 6.59 5.91
CA PHE A 53 -6.60 5.99 4.59
C PHE A 53 -6.90 6.98 3.47
N HIS A 54 -8.03 7.69 3.58
CA HIS A 54 -8.40 8.75 2.64
C HIS A 54 -7.33 9.86 2.61
N LEU A 55 -6.80 10.25 3.78
CA LEU A 55 -5.72 11.24 3.82
C LEU A 55 -4.44 10.71 3.18
N VAL A 56 -4.00 9.47 3.45
CA VAL A 56 -2.79 8.90 2.83
C VAL A 56 -2.91 8.84 1.31
N GLY A 57 -4.07 8.44 0.78
CA GLY A 57 -4.33 8.38 -0.67
C GLY A 57 -4.41 9.76 -1.34
N LEU A 58 -4.82 10.80 -0.62
CA LEU A 58 -4.92 12.18 -1.12
C LEU A 58 -3.62 12.99 -0.93
N MET A 59 -2.69 12.50 -0.11
CA MET A 59 -1.47 13.21 0.27
C MET A 59 -0.30 12.88 -0.66
N GLY A 60 0.39 13.92 -1.14
CA GLY A 60 1.70 13.77 -1.78
C GLY A 60 2.78 13.31 -0.79
N GLY A 61 3.85 12.73 -1.32
CA GLY A 61 4.96 12.07 -0.64
C GLY A 61 5.37 12.56 0.74
N ASP A 62 5.63 13.85 0.89
CA ASP A 62 6.16 14.40 2.15
C ASP A 62 5.18 14.26 3.31
N HIS A 63 3.87 14.37 3.06
CA HIS A 63 2.85 14.26 4.10
C HIS A 63 2.52 12.80 4.41
N ALA A 64 2.54 11.91 3.41
CA ALA A 64 2.44 10.47 3.61
C ALA A 64 3.64 9.94 4.42
N ASN A 65 4.86 10.41 4.11
CA ASN A 65 6.08 10.08 4.85
C ASN A 65 6.07 10.64 6.28
N ALA A 66 5.58 11.87 6.48
CA ALA A 66 5.41 12.45 7.81
C ALA A 66 4.41 11.66 8.66
N LEU A 67 3.31 11.21 8.05
CA LEU A 67 2.31 10.38 8.69
C LEU A 67 2.85 8.99 9.02
N LEU A 68 3.51 8.32 8.08
CA LEU A 68 4.18 7.03 8.33
C LEU A 68 5.27 7.15 9.40
N GLY A 69 6.03 8.25 9.41
CA GLY A 69 6.98 8.56 10.48
C GLY A 69 6.30 8.76 11.83
N LEU A 70 5.11 9.37 11.87
CA LEU A 70 4.30 9.50 13.09
C LEU A 70 3.79 8.13 13.56
N LEU A 71 3.28 7.30 12.65
CA LEU A 71 2.77 5.96 12.93
C LEU A 71 3.88 5.00 13.40
N SER A 72 5.07 5.10 12.82
CA SER A 72 6.27 4.36 13.25
C SER A 72 6.66 4.72 14.70
N ARG A 73 6.72 6.02 15.03
CA ARG A 73 7.00 6.49 16.40
C ARG A 73 5.92 6.11 17.42
N LEU A 74 4.69 5.96 16.96
CA LEU A 74 3.58 5.45 17.76
C LEU A 74 3.77 3.96 18.07
N GLY A 75 4.23 3.16 17.11
CA GLY A 75 4.54 1.74 17.29
C GLY A 75 5.62 1.44 18.33
N ASP A 76 6.61 2.34 18.47
CA ASP A 76 7.70 2.21 19.46
C ASP A 76 7.27 2.48 20.92
N ARG A 77 6.11 3.12 21.13
CA ARG A 77 5.63 3.55 22.46
C ARG A 77 4.51 2.71 23.05
N VAL A 78 4.08 1.66 22.34
CA VAL A 78 3.04 0.72 22.80
C VAL A 78 3.73 -0.56 23.28
N GLU A 79 3.46 -0.95 24.54
CA GLU A 79 3.94 -2.19 25.15
C GLU A 79 3.60 -3.41 24.26
N PRO A 80 4.50 -4.41 24.11
CA PRO A 80 4.34 -5.50 23.14
C PRO A 80 3.02 -6.28 23.22
N ASP A 81 2.41 -6.32 24.39
CA ASP A 81 1.15 -6.99 24.72
C ASP A 81 -0.10 -6.09 24.51
N GLN A 82 0.11 -4.79 24.29
CA GLN A 82 -0.93 -3.82 23.90
C GLN A 82 -0.86 -3.45 22.41
N ARG A 83 0.10 -4.01 21.66
CA ARG A 83 0.10 -4.00 20.20
C ARG A 83 -1.12 -4.82 19.77
N VAL A 84 -2.20 -4.14 19.40
CA VAL A 84 -3.37 -4.80 18.82
C VAL A 84 -2.92 -5.45 17.51
N GLY A 85 -2.74 -6.75 17.57
CA GLY A 85 -2.26 -7.59 16.47
C GLY A 85 -0.86 -8.14 16.71
N SER A 86 -0.69 -9.42 16.44
CA SER A 86 0.56 -10.17 16.45
C SER A 86 1.71 -9.40 15.76
N PRO A 87 2.99 -9.74 15.94
CA PRO A 87 4.06 -9.34 15.00
C PRO A 87 3.73 -9.62 13.51
N ALA A 88 2.74 -10.47 13.24
CA ALA A 88 2.14 -10.69 11.91
C ALA A 88 1.13 -9.60 11.46
N ASP A 89 0.79 -8.64 12.32
CA ASP A 89 -0.20 -7.57 12.15
C ASP A 89 0.42 -6.17 12.30
N VAL A 90 1.75 -6.07 12.41
CA VAL A 90 2.45 -4.77 12.53
C VAL A 90 2.44 -4.10 11.16
N TRP A 91 1.33 -3.38 10.92
CA TRP A 91 1.03 -2.51 9.79
C TRP A 91 0.79 -3.22 8.45
N THR A 92 -0.26 -4.05 8.37
CA THR A 92 -0.99 -4.20 7.09
C THR A 92 -2.33 -3.49 7.20
N VAL A 93 -2.30 -2.18 7.02
CA VAL A 93 -3.48 -1.32 7.09
C VAL A 93 -3.94 -1.26 5.62
N TYR A 94 -4.93 -2.07 5.25
CA TYR A 94 -5.45 -2.17 3.89
C TYR A 94 -6.52 -1.10 3.65
N GLY A 95 -6.22 -0.13 2.79
CA GLY A 95 -7.24 0.71 2.17
C GLY A 95 -7.67 0.06 0.86
N TRP A 96 -8.77 -0.70 0.89
CA TRP A 96 -9.40 -1.24 -0.31
C TRP A 96 -10.67 -0.43 -0.56
N GLU A 97 -10.57 0.57 -1.44
CA GLU A 97 -11.73 1.40 -1.80
C GLU A 97 -12.38 1.01 -3.14
N ALA A 98 -11.77 0.10 -3.89
CA ALA A 98 -12.40 -0.47 -5.06
C ALA A 98 -12.54 -1.97 -4.85
N GLU A 99 -13.74 -2.46 -4.54
CA GLU A 99 -14.10 -3.77 -5.09
C GLU A 99 -13.77 -3.69 -6.58
N PRO A 100 -12.89 -4.56 -7.12
CA PRO A 100 -12.62 -4.60 -8.53
C PRO A 100 -13.99 -4.67 -9.16
N ASP A 101 -14.26 -3.74 -10.05
CA ASP A 101 -15.50 -3.76 -10.78
C ASP A 101 -15.62 -5.18 -11.35
N ASP A 102 -16.65 -5.91 -10.93
CA ASP A 102 -16.95 -7.24 -11.46
C ASP A 102 -17.41 -7.10 -12.93
N SER A 103 -17.48 -5.87 -13.47
CA SER A 103 -17.57 -5.63 -14.90
C SER A 103 -16.35 -6.21 -15.62
N GLU A 104 -16.61 -6.85 -16.76
CA GLU A 104 -15.59 -7.43 -17.63
C GLU A 104 -14.62 -6.37 -18.21
N GLU A 105 -14.80 -5.08 -17.93
CA GLU A 105 -13.92 -3.97 -18.34
C GLU A 105 -12.87 -3.67 -17.27
N ALA A 106 -12.14 -4.69 -16.84
CA ALA A 106 -11.09 -4.52 -15.87
C ALA A 106 -9.81 -4.03 -16.55
N ASN A 107 -9.40 -2.79 -16.21
CA ASN A 107 -8.13 -2.08 -16.42
C ASN A 107 -7.03 -2.81 -17.19
N GLU A 108 -6.38 -2.12 -18.13
CA GLU A 108 -5.34 -2.74 -18.98
C GLU A 108 -3.96 -2.91 -18.29
N ILE A 109 -3.74 -2.28 -17.12
CA ILE A 109 -2.44 -2.24 -16.41
C ILE A 109 -2.67 -2.34 -14.89
N PRO A 110 -2.20 -3.38 -14.16
CA PRO A 110 -2.28 -3.41 -12.71
C PRO A 110 -1.11 -2.63 -12.16
N GLY A 111 -1.39 -1.68 -11.27
CA GLY A 111 -0.37 -0.90 -10.58
C GLY A 111 -0.49 -1.03 -9.08
N PHE A 112 0.64 -0.99 -8.39
CA PHE A 112 0.71 -0.92 -6.94
C PHE A 112 1.67 0.19 -6.53
N VAL A 113 1.30 0.90 -5.48
CA VAL A 113 2.15 1.88 -4.83
C VAL A 113 2.45 1.39 -3.43
N VAL A 114 3.73 1.19 -3.14
CA VAL A 114 4.22 0.77 -1.83
C VAL A 114 4.87 1.96 -1.14
N VAL A 115 4.28 2.40 -0.05
CA VAL A 115 4.79 3.49 0.77
C VAL A 115 5.43 2.90 2.02
N SER A 116 6.71 3.15 2.22
CA SER A 116 7.47 2.65 3.37
C SER A 116 8.46 3.72 3.84
N PRO A 117 8.68 3.88 5.15
CA PRO A 117 9.79 4.70 5.65
C PRO A 117 11.16 4.08 5.34
N GLU A 118 11.21 2.79 4.98
CA GLU A 118 12.43 2.04 4.68
C GLU A 118 12.51 1.71 3.19
N ILE A 119 12.71 2.74 2.37
CA ILE A 119 12.63 2.65 0.91
C ILE A 119 13.56 1.59 0.31
N ASP A 120 14.85 1.57 0.68
CA ASP A 120 15.79 0.60 0.08
C ASP A 120 15.51 -0.86 0.47
N PRO A 121 15.25 -1.20 1.75
CA PRO A 121 14.77 -2.53 2.11
C PRO A 121 13.45 -2.89 1.41
N ALA A 122 12.47 -1.97 1.39
CA ALA A 122 11.18 -2.22 0.76
C ALA A 122 11.31 -2.44 -0.76
N ALA A 123 12.17 -1.69 -1.44
CA ALA A 123 12.42 -1.86 -2.86
C ALA A 123 12.98 -3.26 -3.18
N ARG A 124 13.82 -3.82 -2.32
CA ARG A 124 14.27 -5.22 -2.47
C ARG A 124 13.13 -6.22 -2.32
N SER A 125 12.26 -6.05 -1.34
CA SER A 125 11.09 -6.93 -1.14
C SER A 125 10.11 -6.82 -2.31
N VAL A 126 9.86 -5.59 -2.79
CA VAL A 126 9.01 -5.34 -3.96
C VAL A 126 9.63 -5.96 -5.21
N LEU A 127 10.94 -5.89 -5.41
CA LEU A 127 11.61 -6.53 -6.54
C LEU A 127 11.42 -8.06 -6.55
N ARG A 128 11.49 -8.73 -5.39
CA ARG A 128 11.18 -10.17 -5.29
C ARG A 128 9.71 -10.47 -5.59
N ALA A 129 8.81 -9.57 -5.19
CA ALA A 129 7.40 -9.69 -5.55
C ALA A 129 7.18 -9.55 -7.06
N CYS A 130 7.87 -8.61 -7.72
CA CYS A 130 7.85 -8.44 -9.17
C CYS A 130 8.28 -9.71 -9.91
N GLU A 131 9.32 -10.41 -9.43
CA GLU A 131 9.76 -11.70 -9.98
C GLU A 131 8.65 -12.75 -9.90
N ARG A 132 7.90 -12.79 -8.79
CA ARG A 132 6.77 -13.71 -8.60
C ARG A 132 5.52 -13.31 -9.39
N PHE A 133 5.37 -12.06 -9.81
CA PHE A 133 4.20 -11.61 -10.58
C PHE A 133 4.08 -12.29 -11.94
N TYR A 134 5.21 -12.64 -12.57
CA TYR A 134 5.22 -13.42 -13.82
C TYR A 134 4.58 -14.81 -13.67
N ASN A 135 4.48 -15.30 -12.43
CA ASN A 135 3.90 -16.60 -12.12
C ASN A 135 2.40 -16.53 -11.78
N VAL A 136 1.80 -15.33 -11.79
CA VAL A 136 0.38 -15.16 -11.54
C VAL A 136 -0.36 -15.24 -12.86
N VAL A 137 -1.26 -16.20 -12.98
CA VAL A 137 -2.10 -16.37 -14.17
C VAL A 137 -3.44 -15.65 -14.04
N LEU A 138 -4.15 -15.51 -15.16
CA LEU A 138 -5.37 -14.71 -15.32
C LEU A 138 -6.43 -14.97 -14.24
N ASP A 139 -6.63 -16.24 -13.86
CA ASP A 139 -7.62 -16.64 -12.84
C ASP A 139 -7.20 -16.33 -11.38
N GLY A 140 -6.02 -15.73 -11.20
CA GLY A 140 -5.48 -15.35 -9.90
C GLY A 140 -4.69 -16.44 -9.19
N ARG A 141 -4.38 -17.58 -9.81
CA ARG A 141 -3.45 -18.55 -9.21
C ARG A 141 -2.00 -18.10 -9.41
N GLU A 142 -1.20 -18.30 -8.38
CA GLU A 142 0.26 -18.27 -8.48
C GLU A 142 0.74 -19.69 -8.76
N LEU A 143 1.42 -19.89 -9.89
CA LEU A 143 1.93 -21.19 -10.31
C LEU A 143 3.44 -21.30 -9.99
N PRO A 144 3.98 -22.52 -9.89
CA PRO A 144 5.42 -22.71 -10.01
C PRO A 144 5.92 -22.16 -11.36
N GLU A 145 7.10 -21.56 -11.38
CA GLU A 145 7.70 -20.94 -12.58
C GLU A 145 7.69 -21.90 -13.79
N GLU A 146 8.03 -23.17 -13.56
CA GLU A 146 8.07 -24.20 -14.59
C GLU A 146 6.70 -24.57 -15.19
N MET A 147 5.61 -24.15 -14.56
CA MET A 147 4.24 -24.47 -14.98
C MET A 147 3.57 -23.33 -15.76
N VAL A 148 4.09 -22.09 -15.69
CA VAL A 148 3.44 -20.90 -16.25
C VAL A 148 3.21 -21.05 -17.76
N ASP A 149 4.25 -21.41 -18.52
CA ASP A 149 4.20 -21.52 -19.99
C ASP A 149 3.33 -22.70 -20.51
N THR A 150 2.85 -23.56 -19.61
CA THR A 150 2.05 -24.75 -19.98
C THR A 150 0.68 -24.76 -19.31
N ALA A 151 0.36 -23.70 -18.56
CA ALA A 151 -0.89 -23.60 -17.85
C ALA A 151 -2.03 -23.40 -18.85
N VAL A 152 -3.09 -24.20 -18.73
CA VAL A 152 -4.31 -24.09 -19.53
C VAL A 152 -5.55 -24.10 -18.64
N ASP A 153 -6.62 -23.48 -19.10
CA ASP A 153 -7.93 -23.46 -18.44
C ASP A 153 -8.70 -24.79 -18.65
N GLU A 154 -9.93 -24.85 -18.16
CA GLU A 154 -10.80 -26.04 -18.32
C GLU A 154 -11.15 -26.37 -19.77
N ASN A 155 -10.99 -25.41 -20.69
CA ASN A 155 -11.24 -25.54 -22.12
C ASN A 155 -9.95 -25.84 -22.91
N GLY A 156 -8.81 -25.93 -22.24
CA GLY A 156 -7.50 -26.13 -22.87
C GLY A 156 -6.94 -24.88 -23.54
N LEU A 157 -7.41 -23.69 -23.16
CA LEU A 157 -6.85 -22.41 -23.59
C LEU A 157 -5.70 -22.01 -22.67
N ASP A 158 -4.61 -21.50 -23.23
CA ASP A 158 -3.46 -21.03 -22.47
C ASP A 158 -3.87 -19.97 -21.44
N LEU A 159 -3.47 -20.19 -20.18
CA LEU A 159 -3.71 -19.23 -19.11
C LEU A 159 -2.66 -18.14 -19.17
N TYR A 160 -3.13 -16.94 -19.45
CA TYR A 160 -2.29 -15.78 -19.60
C TYR A 160 -1.65 -15.34 -18.26
N SER A 161 -0.39 -14.93 -18.29
CA SER A 161 0.34 -14.26 -17.21
C SER A 161 0.92 -12.92 -17.71
N PRO A 162 1.32 -11.99 -16.82
CA PRO A 162 1.85 -10.69 -17.23
C PRO A 162 3.02 -10.83 -18.20
N ASN A 163 2.99 -10.07 -19.30
CA ASN A 163 4.09 -10.11 -20.27
C ASN A 163 5.30 -9.29 -19.83
N CYS A 164 5.07 -8.24 -19.04
CA CYS A 164 6.12 -7.40 -18.47
C CYS A 164 5.69 -6.93 -17.08
N VAL A 165 6.63 -6.86 -16.16
CA VAL A 165 6.49 -6.22 -14.85
C VAL A 165 7.56 -5.15 -14.77
N PHE A 166 7.16 -3.93 -14.44
CA PHE A 166 8.00 -2.74 -14.40
C PHE A 166 8.12 -2.24 -12.97
N GLY A 167 9.35 -1.98 -12.53
CA GLY A 167 9.65 -1.41 -11.22
C GLY A 167 10.28 -2.41 -10.23
N PRO A 168 10.56 -1.96 -9.00
CA PRO A 168 10.02 -0.73 -8.41
C PRO A 168 10.71 0.54 -8.89
N TYR A 169 9.94 1.56 -9.26
CA TYR A 169 10.41 2.93 -9.44
C TYR A 169 10.28 3.70 -8.13
N VAL A 170 11.34 4.42 -7.72
CA VAL A 170 11.23 5.35 -6.60
C VAL A 170 10.56 6.62 -7.09
N THR A 171 9.36 6.89 -6.60
CA THR A 171 8.58 8.10 -6.92
C THR A 171 8.39 8.96 -5.68
N SER A 172 7.88 10.18 -5.87
CA SER A 172 7.46 11.01 -4.74
C SER A 172 6.32 10.36 -3.94
N SER A 173 5.53 9.46 -4.52
CA SER A 173 4.42 8.80 -3.82
C SER A 173 4.80 7.46 -3.17
N GLY A 174 6.06 7.03 -3.30
CA GLY A 174 6.53 5.72 -2.86
C GLY A 174 7.09 4.89 -4.01
N LEU A 175 7.20 3.59 -3.80
CA LEU A 175 7.64 2.63 -4.81
C LEU A 175 6.47 2.30 -5.74
N LEU A 176 6.59 2.66 -7.01
CA LEU A 176 5.61 2.30 -8.04
C LEU A 176 6.06 1.01 -8.73
N VAL A 177 5.17 0.03 -8.78
CA VAL A 177 5.28 -1.16 -9.63
C VAL A 177 4.03 -1.26 -10.49
N HIS A 178 4.17 -1.66 -11.74
CA HIS A 178 3.02 -1.99 -12.57
C HIS A 178 3.34 -3.14 -13.53
N ALA A 179 2.32 -3.84 -14.01
CA ALA A 179 2.49 -4.89 -15.01
C ALA A 179 1.77 -4.54 -16.32
N ASP A 180 2.24 -5.08 -17.42
CA ASP A 180 1.49 -5.15 -18.67
C ASP A 180 0.82 -6.52 -18.73
N THR A 181 -0.49 -6.51 -18.93
CA THR A 181 -1.32 -7.72 -19.03
C THR A 181 -2.10 -7.77 -20.36
N LYS A 182 -1.70 -6.96 -21.36
CA LYS A 182 -2.33 -6.92 -22.69
C LYS A 182 -3.86 -6.78 -22.67
N GLY A 183 -4.38 -6.01 -21.73
CA GLY A 183 -5.78 -5.55 -21.76
C GLY A 183 -6.78 -6.40 -20.98
N GLU A 184 -6.37 -7.46 -20.28
CA GLU A 184 -7.26 -8.20 -19.37
C GLU A 184 -6.61 -8.36 -18.00
N ILE A 185 -7.23 -7.79 -16.97
CA ILE A 185 -6.84 -8.02 -15.57
C ILE A 185 -8.05 -8.49 -14.79
N GLN A 186 -8.07 -9.76 -14.41
CA GLN A 186 -9.12 -10.19 -13.51
C GLN A 186 -8.81 -9.79 -12.07
N ALA A 187 -9.87 -9.52 -11.31
CA ALA A 187 -9.84 -9.28 -9.88
C ALA A 187 -8.96 -10.30 -9.11
N GLY A 188 -8.98 -11.57 -9.54
CA GLY A 188 -8.17 -12.65 -8.96
C GLY A 188 -6.67 -12.39 -9.08
N MET A 189 -6.20 -11.96 -10.26
CA MET A 189 -4.79 -11.64 -10.51
C MET A 189 -4.30 -10.51 -9.61
N VAL A 190 -5.06 -9.39 -9.53
CA VAL A 190 -4.70 -8.25 -8.66
C VAL A 190 -4.63 -8.67 -7.19
N LYS A 191 -5.63 -9.43 -6.71
CA LYS A 191 -5.67 -9.92 -5.33
C LYS A 191 -4.44 -10.78 -5.00
N THR A 192 -4.02 -11.63 -5.93
CA THR A 192 -2.85 -12.49 -5.74
C THR A 192 -1.54 -11.72 -5.81
N MET A 193 -1.38 -10.77 -6.73
CA MET A 193 -0.21 -9.88 -6.77
C MET A 193 -0.09 -9.05 -5.49
N LEU A 194 -1.21 -8.52 -4.97
CA LEU A 194 -1.23 -7.81 -3.70
C LEU A 194 -0.84 -8.73 -2.52
N ARG A 195 -1.32 -9.98 -2.51
CA ARG A 195 -0.92 -11.00 -1.53
C ARG A 195 0.60 -11.24 -1.58
N ILE A 196 1.17 -11.41 -2.78
CA ILE A 196 2.61 -11.64 -2.98
C ILE A 196 3.42 -10.45 -2.43
N LEU A 197 3.06 -9.20 -2.78
CA LEU A 197 3.70 -8.00 -2.23
C LEU A 197 3.71 -8.01 -0.71
N LYS A 198 2.55 -8.34 -0.11
CA LYS A 198 2.42 -8.44 1.34
C LYS A 198 3.36 -9.49 1.93
N GLU A 199 3.39 -10.69 1.36
CA GLU A 199 4.23 -11.79 1.83
C GLU A 199 5.71 -11.39 1.83
N GLU A 200 6.20 -10.76 0.77
CA GLU A 200 7.61 -10.34 0.66
C GLU A 200 7.97 -9.23 1.66
N LEU A 201 7.08 -8.26 1.87
CA LEU A 201 7.29 -7.18 2.84
C LEU A 201 7.25 -7.70 4.29
N VAL A 202 6.32 -8.61 4.59
CA VAL A 202 6.19 -9.25 5.91
C VAL A 202 7.38 -10.18 6.19
N ALA A 203 7.88 -10.90 5.19
CA ALA A 203 9.04 -11.77 5.34
C ALA A 203 10.29 -10.99 5.79
N ASP A 204 10.44 -9.75 5.34
CA ASP A 204 11.53 -8.85 5.75
C ASP A 204 11.18 -8.01 6.99
N GLY A 205 9.98 -8.14 7.54
CA GLY A 205 9.53 -7.40 8.73
C GLY A 205 9.38 -5.89 8.49
N LEU A 206 9.08 -5.48 7.27
CA LEU A 206 9.09 -4.07 6.87
C LEU A 206 7.73 -3.40 7.08
N PRO A 207 7.70 -2.21 7.71
CA PRO A 207 6.49 -1.40 7.76
C PRO A 207 6.20 -0.84 6.37
N ALA A 208 5.03 -1.17 5.80
CA ALA A 208 4.65 -0.68 4.49
C ALA A 208 3.13 -0.55 4.35
N TYR A 209 2.71 0.43 3.57
CA TYR A 209 1.36 0.58 3.08
C TYR A 209 1.34 0.27 1.59
N VAL A 210 0.41 -0.57 1.14
CA VAL A 210 0.25 -0.90 -0.29
C VAL A 210 -1.16 -0.48 -0.70
N HIS A 211 -1.26 0.26 -1.79
CA HIS A 211 -2.55 0.56 -2.41
C HIS A 211 -2.52 0.37 -3.92
N VAL A 212 -3.70 0.14 -4.48
CA VAL A 212 -3.94 0.03 -5.91
C VAL A 212 -4.54 1.37 -6.37
N PRO A 213 -3.83 2.21 -7.14
CA PRO A 213 -4.39 3.43 -7.69
C PRO A 213 -5.51 3.12 -8.69
N SER A 214 -6.43 4.08 -8.89
CA SER A 214 -7.38 4.01 -9.99
C SER A 214 -6.64 4.04 -11.35
N PRO A 215 -7.26 3.63 -12.45
CA PRO A 215 -6.61 3.50 -13.76
C PRO A 215 -6.09 4.84 -14.28
N ASP A 216 -6.95 5.86 -14.24
CA ASP A 216 -6.60 7.23 -14.61
C ASP A 216 -5.41 7.72 -13.79
N ARG A 217 -5.44 7.45 -12.48
CA ARG A 217 -4.38 7.86 -11.57
C ARG A 217 -3.08 7.11 -11.84
N LEU A 218 -3.15 5.82 -12.13
CA LEU A 218 -1.98 5.01 -12.48
C LEU A 218 -1.33 5.54 -13.77
N GLY A 219 -2.14 5.88 -14.79
CA GLY A 219 -1.66 6.49 -16.02
C GLY A 219 -0.89 7.79 -15.76
N GLU A 220 -1.48 8.71 -14.99
CA GLU A 220 -0.82 9.96 -14.58
C GLU A 220 0.51 9.71 -13.84
N MET A 221 0.54 8.71 -12.95
CA MET A 221 1.73 8.37 -12.17
C MET A 221 2.84 7.80 -13.05
N ILE A 222 2.50 6.94 -14.01
CA ILE A 222 3.47 6.38 -14.97
C ILE A 222 4.04 7.50 -15.83
N GLU A 223 3.19 8.37 -16.39
CA GLU A 223 3.62 9.52 -17.19
C GLU A 223 4.54 10.45 -16.40
N ALA A 224 4.19 10.76 -15.15
CA ALA A 224 5.01 11.59 -14.28
C ALA A 224 6.36 10.94 -13.94
N THR A 225 6.37 9.62 -13.72
CA THR A 225 7.59 8.83 -13.45
C THR A 225 8.54 8.88 -14.65
N VAL A 226 8.01 8.67 -15.86
CA VAL A 226 8.76 8.76 -17.12
C VAL A 226 9.27 10.19 -17.36
N ALA A 227 8.41 11.20 -17.19
CA ALA A 227 8.78 12.60 -17.40
C ALA A 227 9.85 13.10 -16.41
N ALA A 228 9.84 12.59 -15.18
CA ALA A 228 10.86 12.86 -14.18
C ALA A 228 12.20 12.18 -14.47
N GLY A 229 12.26 11.27 -15.45
CA GLY A 229 13.42 10.42 -15.70
C GLY A 229 13.74 9.52 -14.51
N ALA A 230 12.71 9.12 -13.75
CA ALA A 230 12.89 8.21 -12.64
C ALA A 230 13.42 6.87 -13.18
N GLU A 231 14.56 6.46 -12.65
CA GLU A 231 15.14 5.16 -12.99
C GLU A 231 14.51 4.08 -12.13
N GLU A 232 14.41 2.88 -12.69
CA GLU A 232 14.06 1.69 -11.93
C GLU A 232 15.08 1.51 -10.81
N TRP A 233 14.60 1.26 -9.59
CA TRP A 233 15.49 1.04 -8.46
C TRP A 233 16.33 -0.20 -8.73
N THR A 234 17.64 -0.08 -8.53
CA THR A 234 18.57 -1.20 -8.64
C THR A 234 19.32 -1.38 -7.33
N PRO A 235 19.57 -2.62 -6.88
CA PRO A 235 20.41 -2.85 -5.73
C PRO A 235 21.81 -2.30 -5.99
N ALA A 236 22.33 -1.46 -5.11
CA ALA A 236 23.71 -1.01 -5.20
C ALA A 236 24.68 -2.20 -5.11
N GLY A 237 25.44 -2.47 -6.18
CA GLY A 237 26.60 -3.38 -6.16
C GLY A 237 26.36 -4.84 -6.55
N ARG A 238 25.66 -5.10 -7.66
CA ARG A 238 25.85 -6.36 -8.41
C ARG A 238 27.01 -6.24 -9.40
#